data_AF-A0A968XNV3-F1
#
_entry.id   AF-A0A968XNV3-F1
#
_cell.length_a   1.000
_cell.length_b   1.000
_cell.length_c   1.000
_cell.angle_alpha   90.00
_cell.angle_beta   90.00
_cell.angle_gamma   90.00
#
_symmetry.space_group_name_H-M   'P 1'
#
loop_
_entity.id
_entity.type
_entity.pdbx_description
1 polymer ?
#
loop_
_entity_poly.entity_id
_entity_poly.type
_entity_poly.pdbx_seq_one_letter_code
_entity_poly.pdbx_strand_id
1 'polypeptide(L)' 'MIISKLNWAKDSLSEKQLTDVENLLQNKYDVEYVQNWTNKLGVFHLYEKCLKAIEI' A
#
# COMPACT_ATOMS: atom_id res chain seq x y z
N MET A 1 -3.09 -8.76 2.77
CA MET A 1 -3.88 -7.63 3.30
C MET A 1 -3.48 -6.29 2.69
N ILE A 2 -2.17 -6.00 2.50
CA ILE A 2 -1.70 -4.74 1.88
C ILE A 2 -2.31 -4.51 0.49
N ILE A 3 -2.15 -5.46 -0.43
CA ILE A 3 -2.62 -5.33 -1.83
C ILE A 3 -4.13 -5.05 -1.93
N SER A 4 -4.95 -5.78 -1.17
CA SER A 4 -6.41 -5.60 -1.18
C SER A 4 -6.83 -4.22 -0.68
N LYS A 5 -6.11 -3.67 0.31
CA LYS A 5 -6.38 -2.33 0.85
C LYS A 5 -5.98 -1.24 -0.14
N LEU A 6 -4.82 -1.38 -0.78
CA LEU A 6 -4.38 -0.47 -1.85
C LEU A 6 -5.33 -0.48 -3.04
N ASN A 7 -5.78 -1.67 -3.46
CA ASN A 7 -6.74 -1.79 -4.54
C ASN A 7 -8.08 -1.15 -4.21
N TRP A 8 -8.55 -1.26 -2.96
CA TRP A 8 -9.76 -0.56 -2.52
C TRP A 8 -9.55 0.96 -2.46
N ALA A 9 -8.43 1.42 -1.90
CA ALA A 9 -8.12 2.84 -1.80
C ALA A 9 -8.06 3.55 -3.17
N LYS A 10 -7.67 2.81 -4.23
CA LYS A 10 -7.68 3.29 -5.63
C LYS A 10 -9.06 3.80 -6.06
N ASP A 11 -10.11 3.05 -5.75
CA ASP A 11 -11.47 3.34 -6.22
C ASP A 11 -12.23 4.23 -5.22
N SER A 12 -11.94 4.10 -3.93
CA SER A 12 -12.69 4.78 -2.87
C SER A 12 -12.05 6.08 -2.36
N LEU A 13 -10.80 6.39 -2.77
CA LEU A 13 -9.99 7.49 -2.24
C LEU A 13 -9.93 7.50 -0.69
N SER A 14 -10.00 6.32 -0.05
CA SER A 14 -10.17 6.24 1.41
C SER A 14 -8.84 6.41 2.13
N GLU A 15 -8.68 7.52 2.84
CA GLU A 15 -7.51 7.77 3.71
C GLU A 15 -7.36 6.68 4.78
N LYS A 16 -8.47 6.18 5.33
CA LYS A 16 -8.45 5.10 6.33
C LYS A 16 -7.74 3.84 5.83
N GLN A 17 -7.95 3.46 4.57
CA GLN A 17 -7.27 2.29 3.99
C GLN A 17 -5.77 2.52 3.82
N LEU A 18 -5.34 3.76 3.53
CA LEU A 18 -3.93 4.11 3.40
C LEU A 18 -3.24 4.08 4.78
N THR A 19 -3.87 4.62 5.82
CA THR A 19 -3.36 4.51 7.20
C THR A 19 -3.23 3.06 7.66
N ASP A 20 -4.21 2.21 7.32
CA ASP A 20 -4.10 0.78 7.61
C ASP A 20 -2.92 0.12 6.86
N VAL A 21 -2.64 0.56 5.63
CA VAL A 21 -1.47 0.08 4.88
C VAL A 21 -0.18 0.55 5.54
N GLU A 22 -0.06 1.83 5.90
CA GLU A 22 1.10 2.39 6.61
C GLU A 22 1.44 1.58 7.86
N ASN A 23 0.44 1.25 8.69
CA ASN A 23 0.61 0.39 9.86
C ASN A 23 1.11 -1.02 9.51
N LEU A 24 0.65 -1.59 8.39
CA LEU A 24 1.10 -2.92 7.93
C LEU A 24 2.54 -2.88 7.40
N LEU A 25 2.96 -1.78 6.77
CA LEU A 25 4.31 -1.62 6.22
C LEU A 25 5.39 -1.46 7.30
N GLN A 26 5.02 -1.08 8.52
CA GLN A 26 5.96 -1.02 9.65
C GLN A 26 6.35 -2.41 10.19
N ASN A 27 5.65 -3.47 9.77
CA ASN A 27 5.93 -4.85 10.17
C ASN A 27 6.74 -5.59 9.10
N LYS A 28 7.20 -6.82 9.38
CA LYS A 28 7.83 -7.64 8.34
C LYS A 28 6.79 -8.08 7.31
N TYR A 29 7.03 -7.76 6.03
CA TYR A 29 6.23 -8.21 4.90
C TYR A 29 7.14 -8.62 3.73
N ASP A 30 6.57 -9.31 2.75
CA ASP A 30 7.26 -9.67 1.52
C ASP A 30 7.24 -8.47 0.55
N VAL A 31 8.37 -7.76 0.49
CA VAL A 31 8.53 -6.56 -0.33
C VAL A 31 8.39 -6.86 -1.81
N GLU A 32 9.02 -7.95 -2.29
CA GLU A 32 9.02 -8.31 -3.71
C GLU A 32 7.60 -8.68 -4.17
N TYR A 33 6.88 -9.47 -3.37
CA TYR A 33 5.49 -9.83 -3.64
C TYR A 33 4.59 -8.60 -3.73
N VAL A 34 4.69 -7.67 -2.76
CA VAL A 34 3.89 -6.45 -2.73
C VAL A 34 4.23 -5.55 -3.92
N GLN A 35 5.50 -5.32 -4.21
CA GLN A 35 5.93 -4.51 -5.36
C GLN A 35 5.44 -5.11 -6.69
N ASN A 36 5.58 -6.41 -6.91
CA ASN A 36 5.15 -7.05 -8.16
C ASN A 36 3.64 -6.91 -8.38
N TRP A 37 2.83 -7.18 -7.36
CA TRP A 37 1.37 -7.08 -7.47
C TRP A 37 0.86 -5.65 -7.56
N THR A 38 1.45 -4.72 -6.81
CA THR A 38 1.04 -3.31 -6.87
C THR A 38 1.35 -2.69 -8.24
N ASN A 39 2.44 -3.10 -8.89
CA ASN A 39 2.72 -2.75 -10.29
C ASN A 39 1.68 -3.36 -11.24
N LYS A 40 1.39 -4.67 -11.13
CA LYS A 40 0.40 -5.36 -11.98
C LYS A 40 -1.03 -4.79 -11.86
N LEU A 41 -1.41 -4.29 -10.69
CA LEU A 41 -2.74 -3.74 -10.43
C LEU A 41 -2.83 -2.21 -10.67
N GLY A 42 -1.70 -1.57 -11.00
CA GLY A 42 -1.63 -0.12 -11.21
C GLY A 42 -1.84 0.71 -9.95
N VAL A 43 -1.50 0.16 -8.78
CA VAL A 43 -1.63 0.84 -7.46
C VAL A 43 -0.27 1.09 -6.79
N PHE A 44 0.83 0.90 -7.53
CA PHE A 44 2.19 1.14 -7.02
C PHE A 44 2.38 2.57 -6.48
N HIS A 45 1.76 3.58 -7.11
CA HIS A 45 1.82 4.97 -6.64
C HIS A 45 1.23 5.17 -5.22
N LEU A 46 0.19 4.41 -4.86
CA LEU A 46 -0.38 4.45 -3.49
C LEU A 46 0.56 3.75 -2.50
N TYR A 47 1.17 2.64 -2.92
CA TYR A 47 2.18 1.95 -2.12
C TYR A 47 3.40 2.86 -1.85
N GLU A 48 3.92 3.54 -2.88
CA GLU A 48 5.01 4.51 -2.74
C GLU A 48 4.65 5.67 -1.81
N LYS A 49 3.41 6.16 -1.88
CA LYS A 49 2.91 7.21 -0.98
C LYS A 49 2.95 6.75 0.48
N CYS A 50 2.47 5.53 0.77
CA CYS A 50 2.50 4.98 2.12
C CYS A 50 3.93 4.72 2.63
N LEU A 51 4.85 4.27 1.76
CA LEU A 51 6.27 4.12 2.13
C LEU A 51 6.88 5.46 2.56
N LYS A 52 6.69 6.51 1.76
CA LYS A 52 7.18 7.86 2.07
C LYS A 52 6.59 8.43 3.37
N ALA A 53 5.36 8.06 3.71
CA ALA A 53 4.69 8.53 4.92
C ALA A 53 5.28 7.94 6.21
N ILE A 54 5.85 6.72 6.16
CA ILE A 54 6.40 6.03 7.33
C ILE A 54 7.91 6.21 7.51
N GLU A 55 8.61 6.73 6.50
CA GLU A 55 10.06 7.04 6.56
C GLU A 55 10.36 8.38 7.27
N ILE A 56 9.32 9.11 7.72
CA ILE A 56 9.40 10.42 8.41
C ILE A 56 9.50 10.24 9.92
#